data_AF-A0A8S3XT79-F1
#
_entry.id   AF-A0A8S3XT79-F1
#
_cell.length_a   1.000
_cell.length_b   1.000
_cell.length_c   1.000
_cell.angle_alpha   90.00
_cell.angle_beta   90.00
_cell.angle_gamma   90.00
#
_symmetry.space_group_name_H-M   'P 1'
#
loop_
_entity.id
_entity.type
_entity.pdbx_description
1 polymer ?
#
loop_
_entity_poly.entity_id
_entity_poly.type
_entity_poly.pdbx_seq_one_letter_code
_entity_poly.pdbx_strand_id
1 'polypeptide(L)'
;MISLVVITLFIALEAQAQQPKDVIPILRIESEGPNVDGSYKWLYETGNEIKAEESGFVKNFGKGEGQEAQVAQGKFNYKSPDGSVISLQYVADENGFQPQGDHLPTPPPIPPAIQKALDFLRTLPPTSVGAASNVQPFSYKGKRF
;
A
#
# COMPACT_ATOMS: atom_id res chain seq x y z
N MET A 1 5.73 -79.20 12.70
CA MET A 1 4.59 -78.28 12.52
C MET A 1 4.85 -77.04 13.38
N ILE A 2 4.91 -75.85 12.74
CA ILE A 2 4.79 -74.47 13.28
C ILE A 2 5.89 -74.07 14.31
N SER A 3 7.05 -73.50 13.98
CA SER A 3 7.43 -72.24 13.28
C SER A 3 6.81 -70.96 13.86
N LEU A 4 7.60 -70.17 14.60
CA LEU A 4 7.26 -68.79 14.97
C LEU A 4 8.53 -67.93 14.90
N VAL A 5 8.70 -67.29 13.74
CA VAL A 5 9.67 -66.23 13.50
C VAL A 5 9.09 -64.95 14.12
N VAL A 6 9.72 -64.44 15.17
CA VAL A 6 9.39 -63.14 15.75
C VAL A 6 10.00 -62.08 14.83
N ILE A 7 9.17 -61.54 13.92
CA ILE A 7 9.53 -60.39 13.09
C ILE A 7 9.37 -59.14 13.96
N THR A 8 10.49 -58.56 14.37
CA THR A 8 10.57 -57.23 14.99
C THR A 8 10.28 -56.17 13.94
N LEU A 9 9.11 -55.54 14.03
CA LEU A 9 8.78 -54.36 13.22
C LEU A 9 9.28 -53.11 13.95
N PHE A 10 10.49 -52.66 13.58
CA PHE A 10 10.97 -51.33 13.92
C PHE A 10 10.19 -50.31 13.08
N ILE A 11 9.22 -49.63 13.69
CA ILE A 11 8.63 -48.43 13.12
C ILE A 11 9.64 -47.31 13.38
N ALA A 12 10.40 -46.93 12.35
CA ALA A 12 11.20 -45.71 12.37
C ALA A 12 10.22 -44.53 12.45
N LEU A 13 10.06 -43.97 13.65
CA LEU A 13 9.46 -42.66 13.83
C LEU A 13 10.49 -41.64 13.32
N GLU A 14 10.38 -41.30 12.04
CA GLU A 14 11.18 -40.25 11.43
C GLU A 14 10.75 -38.92 12.05
N ALA A 15 11.40 -38.57 13.16
CA ALA A 15 11.41 -37.21 13.67
C ALA A 15 12.04 -36.34 12.57
N GLN A 16 11.21 -35.62 11.82
CA GLN A 16 11.69 -34.56 10.93
C GLN A 16 12.45 -33.56 11.80
N ALA A 17 13.78 -33.67 11.80
CA ALA A 17 14.66 -32.72 12.45
C ALA A 17 14.35 -31.34 11.85
N GLN A 18 13.66 -30.50 12.62
CA GLN A 18 13.50 -29.10 12.31
C GLN A 18 14.92 -28.53 12.19
N GLN A 19 15.33 -28.18 10.98
CA GLN A 19 16.58 -27.48 10.74
C GLN A 19 16.61 -26.28 11.71
N PRO A 20 17.70 -26.07 12.46
CA PRO A 20 17.82 -24.87 13.28
C PRO A 20 17.63 -23.68 12.35
N LYS A 21 16.51 -22.97 12.49
CA LYS A 21 16.31 -21.71 11.79
C LYS A 21 17.29 -20.75 12.40
N ASP A 22 18.36 -20.44 11.67
CA ASP A 22 19.31 -19.41 12.05
C ASP A 22 18.52 -18.15 12.43
N VAL A 23 18.72 -17.68 13.66
CA VAL A 23 18.04 -16.49 14.16
C VAL A 23 18.60 -15.29 13.42
N ILE A 24 17.74 -14.57 12.71
CA ILE A 24 18.13 -13.36 11.99
C ILE A 24 18.22 -12.21 13.00
N PRO A 25 19.40 -11.57 13.16
CA PRO A 25 19.56 -10.49 14.14
C PRO A 25 18.87 -9.21 13.69
N ILE A 26 18.51 -8.35 14.64
CA ILE A 26 18.14 -6.96 14.38
C ILE A 26 19.44 -6.13 14.43
N LEU A 27 19.76 -5.44 13.34
CA LEU A 27 20.95 -4.60 13.22
C LEU A 27 20.71 -3.20 13.76
N ARG A 28 19.51 -2.67 13.54
CA ARG A 28 19.13 -1.32 13.96
C ARG A 28 17.66 -1.30 14.31
N ILE A 29 17.33 -0.55 15.36
CA ILE A 29 15.96 -0.20 15.72
C ILE A 29 15.99 1.22 16.27
N GLU A 30 15.13 2.08 15.75
CA GLU A 30 14.90 3.42 16.30
C GLU A 30 13.40 3.65 16.41
N SER A 31 12.99 4.33 17.46
CA SER A 31 11.60 4.67 17.72
C SER A 31 11.57 6.00 18.46
N GLU A 32 10.82 6.95 17.93
CA GLU A 32 10.66 8.31 18.45
C GLU A 32 9.17 8.65 18.50
N GLY A 33 8.75 9.31 19.58
CA GLY A 33 7.36 9.66 19.83
C GLY A 33 6.51 8.52 20.45
N PRO A 34 5.17 8.63 20.40
CA PRO A 34 4.42 9.74 19.81
C PRO A 34 4.66 11.05 20.58
N ASN A 35 4.88 12.11 19.83
CA ASN A 35 5.01 13.46 20.34
C ASN A 35 3.63 14.04 20.67
N VAL A 36 3.60 15.15 21.40
CA VAL A 36 2.36 15.82 21.79
C VAL A 36 1.52 16.29 20.61
N ASP A 37 2.12 16.49 19.44
CA ASP A 37 1.48 16.88 18.17
C ASP A 37 0.99 15.68 17.33
N GLY A 38 1.09 14.47 17.88
CA GLY A 38 0.75 13.23 17.18
C GLY A 38 1.78 12.78 16.16
N SER A 39 2.95 13.44 16.08
CA SER A 39 4.04 12.98 15.23
C SER A 39 4.81 11.82 15.84
N TYR A 40 5.27 10.91 15.00
CA TYR A 40 6.10 9.78 15.42
C TYR A 40 7.01 9.32 14.28
N LYS A 41 8.04 8.56 14.62
CA LYS A 41 8.93 7.93 13.65
C LYS A 41 9.47 6.62 14.19
N TRP A 42 9.55 5.60 13.36
CA TRP A 42 10.25 4.37 13.70
C TRP A 42 10.98 3.81 12.47
N LEU A 43 12.01 3.03 12.73
CA LEU A 43 12.68 2.21 11.72
C LEU A 43 13.28 0.96 12.34
N TYR A 44 13.43 -0.07 11.52
CA TYR A 44 14.25 -1.23 11.86
C TYR A 44 15.00 -1.77 10.64
N GLU A 45 16.15 -2.39 10.90
CA GLU A 45 16.96 -3.09 9.92
C GLU A 45 17.35 -4.46 10.48
N THR A 46 17.20 -5.52 9.69
CA THR A 46 17.53 -6.90 10.07
C THR A 46 18.78 -7.41 9.34
N GLY A 47 19.38 -8.48 9.85
CA GLY A 47 20.58 -9.11 9.30
C GLY A 47 20.39 -9.71 7.91
N ASN A 48 19.15 -9.97 7.50
CA ASN A 48 18.80 -10.44 6.15
C ASN A 48 18.34 -9.31 5.22
N GLU A 49 18.82 -8.08 5.45
CA GLU A 49 18.59 -6.93 4.58
C GLU A 49 17.12 -6.48 4.49
N ILE A 50 16.27 -6.86 5.46
CA ILE A 50 14.93 -6.26 5.57
C ILE A 50 15.08 -4.92 6.26
N LYS A 51 14.53 -3.87 5.65
CA LYS A 51 14.49 -2.54 6.25
C LYS A 51 13.09 -1.97 6.13
N ALA A 52 12.61 -1.40 7.22
CA ALA A 52 11.33 -0.73 7.26
C ALA A 52 11.49 0.58 8.02
N GLU A 53 10.85 1.63 7.55
CA GLU A 53 10.72 2.88 8.28
C GLU A 53 9.36 3.49 7.99
N GLU A 54 8.85 4.22 8.98
CA GLU A 54 7.61 4.98 8.88
C GLU A 54 7.74 6.24 9.74
N SER A 55 7.14 7.30 9.25
CA SER A 55 6.91 8.52 10.01
C SER A 55 5.46 8.93 9.81
N GLY A 56 4.82 9.37 10.88
CA GLY A 56 3.46 9.87 10.82
C GLY A 56 3.29 11.17 11.59
N PHE A 57 2.20 11.87 11.30
CA PHE A 57 1.79 13.09 11.96
C PHE A 57 0.28 13.30 11.81
N VAL A 58 -0.31 14.11 12.67
CA VAL A 58 -1.73 14.47 12.61
C VAL A 58 -1.88 15.81 11.88
N LYS A 59 -2.51 15.82 10.71
CA LYS A 59 -2.96 17.05 10.04
C LYS A 59 -4.04 17.70 10.90
N ASN A 60 -3.99 19.03 10.99
CA ASN A 60 -4.93 19.85 11.77
C ASN A 60 -5.02 19.48 13.26
N PHE A 61 -3.91 19.03 13.86
CA PHE A 61 -3.85 18.70 15.28
C PHE A 61 -4.42 19.82 16.17
N GLY A 62 -5.32 19.46 17.10
CA GLY A 62 -5.95 20.38 18.04
C GLY A 62 -7.16 21.14 17.49
N LYS A 63 -7.63 20.82 16.28
CA LYS A 63 -8.83 21.43 15.66
C LYS A 63 -10.13 20.71 16.02
N GLY A 64 -10.05 19.56 16.72
CA GLY A 64 -11.20 18.81 17.20
C GLY A 64 -11.58 17.63 16.29
N GLU A 65 -12.41 16.74 16.82
CA GLU A 65 -12.85 15.52 16.12
C GLU A 65 -13.47 15.83 14.75
N GLY A 66 -13.02 15.11 13.72
CA GLY A 66 -13.52 15.25 12.35
C GLY A 66 -12.80 16.29 11.48
N GLN A 67 -11.90 17.10 12.05
CA GLN A 67 -10.97 17.95 11.27
C GLN A 67 -9.54 17.44 11.29
N GLU A 68 -9.23 16.57 12.24
CA GLU A 68 -7.94 15.91 12.39
C GLU A 68 -7.85 14.69 11.48
N ALA A 69 -6.72 14.55 10.79
CA ALA A 69 -6.44 13.41 9.94
C ALA A 69 -5.03 12.87 10.21
N GLN A 70 -4.94 11.58 10.56
CA GLN A 70 -3.66 10.91 10.66
C GLN A 70 -3.07 10.71 9.27
N VAL A 71 -1.81 11.10 9.13
CA VAL A 71 -1.00 10.82 7.95
C VAL A 71 0.17 9.95 8.38
N ALA A 72 0.47 8.93 7.58
CA ALA A 72 1.65 8.11 7.73
C ALA A 72 2.32 7.94 6.36
N GLN A 73 3.64 7.97 6.34
CA GLN A 73 4.42 7.67 5.15
C GLN A 73 5.57 6.77 5.56
N GLY A 74 5.89 5.80 4.72
CA GLY A 74 6.94 4.86 5.02
C GLY A 74 7.50 4.17 3.80
N LYS A 75 8.58 3.44 4.03
CA LYS A 75 9.20 2.58 3.03
C LYS A 75 9.58 1.25 3.64
N PHE A 76 9.46 0.22 2.82
CA PHE A 76 9.78 -1.16 3.15
C PHE A 76 10.61 -1.74 2.02
N ASN A 77 11.71 -2.42 2.34
CA ASN A 77 12.48 -3.16 1.37
C ASN A 77 12.93 -4.50 1.93
N TYR A 78 12.96 -5.50 1.06
CA TYR A 78 13.43 -6.84 1.37
C TYR A 78 14.03 -7.50 0.13
N LYS A 79 14.89 -8.50 0.36
CA LYS A 79 15.40 -9.35 -0.71
C LYS A 79 14.44 -10.50 -0.96
N SER A 80 13.99 -10.60 -2.20
CA SER A 80 13.15 -11.72 -2.67
C SER A 80 13.97 -13.01 -2.79
N PRO A 81 13.32 -14.20 -2.83
CA PRO A 81 14.02 -15.49 -2.99
C PRO A 81 14.85 -15.61 -4.29
N ASP A 82 14.50 -14.84 -5.32
CA ASP A 82 15.22 -14.72 -6.60
C ASP A 82 16.42 -13.76 -6.53
N GLY A 83 16.65 -13.10 -5.39
CA GLY A 83 17.75 -12.18 -5.16
C GLY A 83 17.46 -10.73 -5.54
N SER A 84 16.32 -10.46 -6.16
CA SER A 84 15.87 -9.09 -6.49
C SER A 84 15.51 -8.33 -5.22
N VAL A 85 15.86 -7.04 -5.15
CA VAL A 85 15.44 -6.19 -4.03
C VAL A 85 14.06 -5.64 -4.36
N ILE A 86 13.06 -6.01 -3.54
CA ILE A 86 11.71 -5.46 -3.63
C ILE A 86 11.62 -4.27 -2.70
N SER A 87 11.25 -3.13 -3.26
CA SER A 87 11.02 -1.89 -2.51
C SER A 87 9.57 -1.44 -2.66
N LEU A 88 9.01 -0.98 -1.55
CA LEU A 88 7.66 -0.42 -1.43
C LEU A 88 7.77 0.91 -0.69
N GLN A 89 7.14 1.93 -1.22
CA GLN A 89 6.93 3.22 -0.57
C GLN A 89 5.42 3.44 -0.47
N TYR A 90 4.95 4.12 0.57
CA TYR A 90 3.53 4.41 0.69
C TYR A 90 3.28 5.75 1.38
N VAL A 91 2.11 6.29 1.08
CA VAL A 91 1.48 7.38 1.82
C VAL A 91 0.09 6.90 2.22
N ALA A 92 -0.23 7.01 3.50
CA ALA A 92 -1.54 6.76 4.07
C ALA A 92 -2.08 8.08 4.60
N ASP A 93 -3.16 8.57 4.00
CA ASP A 93 -3.85 9.79 4.42
C ASP A 93 -5.37 9.62 4.27
N GLU A 94 -6.10 10.74 4.25
CA GLU A 94 -7.55 10.79 4.07
C GLU A 94 -8.04 10.11 2.79
N ASN A 95 -7.19 9.99 1.77
CA ASN A 95 -7.49 9.31 0.52
C ASN A 95 -7.17 7.81 0.57
N GLY A 96 -6.79 7.29 1.74
CA GLY A 96 -6.44 5.89 1.97
C GLY A 96 -4.96 5.60 1.74
N PHE A 97 -4.65 4.30 1.59
CA PHE A 97 -3.31 3.79 1.41
C PHE A 97 -2.89 3.80 -0.05
N GLN A 98 -1.80 4.50 -0.37
CA GLN A 98 -1.31 4.73 -1.72
C GLN A 98 0.11 4.14 -1.87
N PRO A 99 0.22 2.82 -2.16
CA PRO A 99 1.50 2.16 -2.32
C PRO A 99 2.13 2.42 -3.70
N GLN A 100 3.45 2.50 -3.72
CA GLN A 100 4.29 2.73 -4.88
C GLN A 100 5.45 1.72 -4.84
N GLY A 101 5.59 0.94 -5.91
CA GLY A 101 6.67 -0.04 -6.05
C GLY A 101 6.60 -0.74 -7.40
N ASP A 102 7.76 -1.07 -7.96
CA ASP A 102 7.86 -1.63 -9.32
C ASP A 102 7.18 -3.00 -9.47
N HIS A 103 6.98 -3.69 -8.36
CA HIS A 103 6.34 -5.00 -8.27
C HIS A 103 4.80 -4.92 -8.20
N LEU A 104 4.23 -3.72 -8.06
CA LEU A 104 2.79 -3.54 -7.97
C LEU A 104 2.15 -3.61 -9.36
N PRO A 105 0.92 -4.15 -9.47
CA PRO A 105 0.19 -4.15 -10.73
C PRO A 105 -0.04 -2.71 -11.18
N THR A 106 0.47 -2.35 -12.35
CA THR A 106 0.19 -1.06 -12.96
C THR A 106 -1.19 -1.12 -13.65
N PRO A 107 -2.00 -0.05 -13.57
CA PRO A 107 -3.22 0.02 -14.35
C PRO A 107 -2.88 -0.10 -15.85
N PRO A 108 -3.78 -0.69 -16.66
CA PRO A 108 -3.55 -0.81 -18.09
C PRO A 108 -3.32 0.56 -18.72
N PRO A 109 -2.52 0.65 -19.79
CA PRO A 109 -2.23 1.90 -20.46
C PRO A 109 -3.52 2.60 -20.93
N ILE A 110 -3.50 3.93 -20.92
CA ILE A 110 -4.63 4.75 -21.37
C ILE A 110 -4.99 4.37 -22.81
N PRO A 111 -6.27 4.09 -23.12
CA PRO A 111 -6.69 3.77 -24.48
C PRO A 111 -6.29 4.88 -25.47
N PRO A 112 -5.82 4.55 -26.69
CA PRO A 112 -5.36 5.55 -27.67
C PRO A 112 -6.39 6.64 -28.00
N ALA A 113 -7.69 6.32 -27.91
CA ALA A 113 -8.77 7.29 -28.12
C ALA A 113 -8.80 8.37 -27.03
N ILE A 114 -8.57 8.01 -25.76
CA ILE A 114 -8.50 8.96 -24.66
C ILE A 114 -7.24 9.82 -24.78
N GLN A 115 -6.11 9.22 -25.16
CA GLN A 115 -4.88 9.98 -25.40
C GLN A 115 -5.08 11.05 -26.50
N LYS A 116 -5.69 10.65 -27.63
CA LYS A 116 -6.03 11.60 -28.71
C LYS A 116 -6.98 12.70 -28.25
N ALA A 117 -7.97 12.38 -27.41
CA ALA A 117 -8.88 13.36 -26.86
C ALA A 117 -8.16 14.36 -25.94
N LEU A 118 -7.25 13.88 -25.08
CA LEU A 118 -6.42 14.74 -24.21
C LEU A 118 -5.50 15.66 -25.03
N ASP A 119 -4.86 15.12 -26.07
CA ASP A 119 -4.00 15.90 -26.97
C ASP A 119 -4.82 16.97 -27.69
N PHE A 120 -6.02 16.64 -28.17
CA PHE A 120 -6.94 17.60 -28.78
C PHE A 120 -7.35 18.70 -27.79
N LEU A 121 -7.78 18.34 -26.57
CA LEU A 121 -8.14 19.31 -25.53
C LEU A 121 -6.99 20.27 -25.19
N ARG A 122 -5.75 19.78 -25.20
CA ARG A 122 -4.55 20.61 -24.97
C ARG A 122 -4.33 21.66 -26.07
N THR A 123 -4.79 21.39 -27.28
CA THR A 123 -4.69 22.35 -28.40
C THR A 123 -5.82 23.38 -28.45
N LEU A 124 -6.85 23.21 -27.63
CA LEU A 124 -7.94 24.18 -27.55
C LEU A 124 -7.46 25.47 -26.85
N PRO A 125 -7.89 26.65 -27.34
CA PRO A 125 -7.69 27.88 -26.57
C PRO A 125 -8.44 27.77 -25.24
N PRO A 126 -7.99 28.48 -24.18
CA PRO A 126 -8.70 28.49 -22.91
C PRO A 126 -10.15 28.93 -23.16
N THR A 127 -11.10 28.02 -22.96
CA THR A 127 -12.52 28.37 -23.01
C THR A 127 -12.78 29.42 -21.95
N SER A 128 -13.22 30.60 -22.38
CA SER A 128 -13.70 31.64 -21.48
C SER A 128 -14.86 31.07 -20.67
N VAL A 129 -14.58 30.63 -19.44
CA VAL A 129 -15.61 30.35 -18.44
C VAL A 129 -16.22 31.70 -18.08
N GLY A 130 -17.24 32.12 -18.85
CA GLY A 130 -17.85 33.44 -18.68
C GLY A 130 -18.95 33.82 -19.66
N ALA A 131 -19.28 33.04 -20.71
CA ALA A 131 -20.34 33.45 -21.64
C ALA A 131 -21.04 32.26 -22.31
N ALA A 132 -21.94 31.59 -21.59
CA ALA A 132 -23.13 30.92 -22.15
C ALA A 132 -23.98 30.26 -21.04
N SER A 133 -24.41 31.03 -20.03
CA SER A 133 -25.62 30.68 -19.29
C SER A 133 -26.84 30.99 -20.17
N ASN A 134 -27.05 30.21 -21.23
CA ASN A 134 -28.34 30.17 -21.91
C ASN A 134 -28.98 28.81 -21.68
N VAL A 135 -29.25 28.52 -20.40
CA VAL A 135 -30.24 27.52 -20.02
C VAL A 135 -31.59 28.13 -20.39
N GLN A 136 -32.07 27.85 -21.59
CA GLN A 136 -33.48 28.06 -21.92
C GLN A 136 -34.29 27.20 -20.93
N PRO A 137 -35.15 27.76 -20.08
CA PRO A 137 -35.96 26.94 -19.20
C PRO A 137 -36.91 26.11 -20.05
N PHE A 138 -36.87 24.78 -19.89
CA PHE A 138 -37.90 23.90 -20.44
C PHE A 138 -39.26 24.32 -19.88
N SER A 139 -40.08 24.95 -20.73
CA SER A 139 -41.45 25.34 -20.38
C SER A 139 -42.31 24.08 -20.31
N TYR A 140 -42.61 23.62 -19.09
CA TYR A 140 -43.54 22.52 -18.87
C TYR A 140 -44.96 23.03 -19.00
N LYS A 141 -45.62 22.72 -20.13
CA LYS A 141 -47.03 23.08 -20.37
C LYS A 141 -47.94 22.13 -19.58
N GLY A 142 -48.11 22.39 -18.29
CA GLY A 142 -49.07 21.69 -17.44
C GLY A 142 -50.51 21.93 -17.93
N LYS A 143 -51.18 20.89 -18.43
CA LYS A 143 -52.64 20.88 -18.56
C LYS A 143 -53.23 20.85 -17.16
N ARG A 144 -53.93 21.91 -16.78
CA ARG A 144 -54.79 21.91 -15.59
C ARG A 144 -56.03 21.08 -15.92
N PHE A 145 -56.34 20.11 -15.07
CA PHE A 145 -57.69 19.57 -14.92
C PHE A 145 -58.38 20.35 -13.81
#